data_AF-A0A8J6BM45-F1
#
_entry.id   AF-A0A8J6BM45-F1
#
_cell.length_a   1.000
_cell.length_b   1.000
_cell.length_c   1.000
_cell.angle_alpha   90.00
_cell.angle_beta   90.00
_cell.angle_gamma   90.00
#
_symmetry.space_group_name_H-M   'P 1'
#
loop_
_entity.id
_entity.type
_entity.pdbx_description
1 polymer ?
#
loop_
_entity_poly.entity_id
_entity_poly.type
_entity_poly.pdbx_seq_one_letter_code
_entity_poly.pdbx_strand_id
1 'polypeptide(L)'
;MQDHDSACPFKILTCEQNCEKRLLRRDMDRHCVTVCPMRPMKCPFGCDSSFPERNLEQHCIEFLQPHLLKVLQVIHKKGFTVDGLKDHAVLLEKYDSDGKLAKSLDARSLTNVVKNLEAKMKDDDSS
;
A
#
# COMPACT_ATOMS: atom_id res chain seq x y z
N MET A 1 -31.20 -13.24 -32.50
CA MET A 1 -29.79 -12.80 -32.31
C MET A 1 -29.61 -12.03 -31.01
N GLN A 2 -30.56 -11.18 -30.61
CA GLN A 2 -30.50 -10.43 -29.34
C GLN A 2 -30.39 -11.33 -28.09
N ASP A 3 -31.08 -12.49 -28.05
CA ASP A 3 -31.01 -13.41 -26.90
C ASP A 3 -29.63 -14.05 -26.71
N HIS A 4 -28.96 -14.39 -27.81
CA HIS A 4 -27.61 -14.97 -27.76
C HIS A 4 -26.61 -13.97 -27.17
N ASP A 5 -26.69 -12.71 -27.62
CA ASP A 5 -25.80 -11.63 -27.21
C ASP A 5 -25.81 -11.35 -25.71
N SER A 6 -26.96 -11.56 -25.06
CA SER A 6 -27.13 -11.33 -23.62
C SER A 6 -26.45 -12.41 -22.76
N ALA A 7 -26.28 -13.62 -23.29
CA ALA A 7 -25.66 -14.75 -22.57
C ALA A 7 -24.33 -15.20 -23.17
N CYS A 8 -23.89 -14.63 -24.29
CA CYS A 8 -22.70 -15.09 -25.00
C CYS A 8 -21.44 -14.96 -24.11
N PRO A 9 -20.76 -16.08 -23.78
CA PRO A 9 -19.58 -16.06 -22.92
C PRO A 9 -18.37 -15.42 -23.62
N PHE A 10 -18.37 -15.37 -24.95
CA PHE A 10 -17.30 -14.79 -25.77
C PHE A 10 -17.57 -13.32 -26.13
N LYS A 11 -18.68 -12.74 -25.69
CA LYS A 11 -18.94 -11.32 -25.90
C LYS A 11 -17.94 -10.50 -25.11
N ILE A 12 -17.30 -9.53 -25.78
CA ILE A 12 -16.38 -8.60 -25.16
C ILE A 12 -17.16 -7.49 -24.49
N LEU A 13 -17.01 -7.37 -23.17
CA LEU A 13 -17.65 -6.36 -22.32
C LEU A 13 -16.58 -5.50 -21.65
N THR A 14 -16.94 -4.27 -21.32
CA THR A 14 -16.10 -3.41 -20.47
C THR A 14 -16.16 -3.95 -19.03
N CYS A 15 -15.04 -3.85 -18.31
CA CYS A 15 -14.96 -4.28 -16.92
C CYS A 15 -16.05 -3.64 -16.04
N GLU A 16 -16.73 -4.47 -15.24
CA GLU A 16 -17.81 -4.05 -14.33
C GLU A 16 -17.31 -3.12 -13.22
N GLN A 17 -16.02 -3.17 -12.89
CA GLN A 17 -15.37 -2.27 -11.93
C GLN A 17 -14.82 -0.99 -12.58
N ASN A 18 -15.10 -0.76 -13.87
CA ASN A 18 -14.69 0.43 -14.62
C ASN A 18 -13.17 0.66 -14.70
N CYS A 19 -12.37 -0.42 -14.77
CA CYS A 19 -10.91 -0.33 -14.96
C CYS A 19 -10.48 -0.15 -16.44
N GLU A 20 -11.41 0.23 -17.32
CA GLU A 20 -11.22 0.49 -18.76
C GLU A 20 -10.84 -0.75 -19.62
N LYS A 21 -10.55 -1.90 -19.00
CA LYS A 21 -10.29 -3.14 -19.75
C LYS A 21 -11.55 -3.69 -20.41
N ARG A 22 -11.38 -4.26 -21.59
CA ARG A 22 -12.40 -5.01 -22.33
C ARG A 22 -12.05 -6.50 -22.31
N LEU A 23 -12.99 -7.33 -21.86
CA LEU A 23 -12.75 -8.74 -21.54
C LEU A 23 -13.92 -9.60 -22.04
N LEU A 24 -13.67 -10.88 -22.28
CA LEU A 24 -14.76 -11.83 -22.52
C LEU A 24 -15.64 -11.91 -21.26
N ARG A 25 -16.96 -12.02 -21.44
CA ARG A 25 -17.91 -12.19 -20.33
C ARG A 25 -17.47 -13.31 -19.37
N ARG A 26 -17.00 -14.44 -19.90
CA ARG A 26 -16.50 -15.57 -19.10
C ARG A 26 -15.27 -15.27 -18.23
N ASP A 27 -14.49 -14.25 -18.58
CA ASP A 27 -13.27 -13.87 -17.87
C ASP A 27 -13.49 -12.73 -16.87
N MET A 28 -14.66 -12.10 -16.89
CA MET A 28 -14.98 -10.90 -16.11
C MET A 28 -14.79 -11.13 -14.61
N ASP A 29 -15.40 -12.17 -14.06
CA ASP A 29 -15.33 -12.48 -12.63
C ASP A 29 -13.89 -12.73 -12.17
N ARG A 30 -13.18 -13.64 -12.87
CA ARG A 30 -11.77 -13.93 -12.59
C ARG A 30 -10.93 -12.65 -12.64
N HIS A 31 -11.13 -11.80 -13.63
CA HIS A 31 -10.42 -10.52 -13.72
C HIS A 31 -10.69 -9.63 -12.50
N CYS A 32 -11.98 -9.40 -12.20
CA CYS A 32 -12.46 -8.56 -11.11
C CYS A 32 -11.91 -8.96 -9.74
N VAL A 33 -11.67 -10.25 -9.49
CA VAL A 33 -11.15 -10.73 -8.20
C VAL A 33 -9.63 -10.85 -8.14
N THR A 34 -8.94 -11.10 -9.26
CA THR A 34 -7.50 -11.46 -9.23
C THR A 34 -6.56 -10.35 -9.69
N VAL A 35 -6.90 -9.62 -10.75
CA VAL A 35 -5.93 -8.74 -11.46
C VAL A 35 -6.51 -7.41 -11.86
N CYS A 36 -7.76 -7.13 -11.50
CA CYS A 36 -8.38 -5.84 -11.74
C CYS A 36 -7.72 -4.79 -10.83
N PRO A 37 -7.18 -3.68 -11.36
CA PRO A 37 -6.61 -2.62 -10.53
C PRO A 37 -7.68 -1.89 -9.70
N MET A 38 -8.96 -2.10 -10.02
CA MET A 38 -10.11 -1.59 -9.26
C MET A 38 -10.60 -2.56 -8.18
N ARG A 39 -9.99 -3.75 -8.07
CA ARG A 39 -10.42 -4.73 -7.05
C ARG A 39 -10.23 -4.12 -5.66
N PRO A 40 -11.19 -4.31 -4.75
CA PRO A 40 -11.04 -3.84 -3.39
C PRO A 40 -9.91 -4.61 -2.70
N MET A 41 -9.01 -3.88 -2.08
CA MET A 41 -7.94 -4.43 -1.26
C MET A 41 -7.96 -3.84 0.15
N LYS A 42 -7.43 -4.60 1.11
CA LYS A 42 -7.14 -4.13 2.45
C LYS A 42 -5.72 -3.56 2.49
N CYS A 43 -5.52 -2.55 3.32
CA CYS A 43 -4.19 -2.00 3.55
C CYS A 43 -3.23 -3.09 4.10
N PRO A 44 -2.04 -3.29 3.48
CA PRO A 44 -1.03 -4.25 3.97
C PRO A 44 -0.49 -3.96 5.38
N PHE A 45 -0.70 -2.74 5.88
CA PHE A 45 -0.36 -2.34 7.26
C PHE A 45 -1.51 -2.62 8.27
N GLY A 46 -2.60 -3.26 7.83
CA GLY A 46 -3.73 -3.60 8.69
C GLY A 46 -4.53 -2.39 9.14
N CYS A 47 -4.81 -1.45 8.23
CA CYS A 47 -5.78 -0.38 8.46
C CYS A 47 -7.21 -0.90 8.17
N ASP A 48 -8.23 -0.27 8.76
CA ASP A 48 -9.64 -0.65 8.57
C ASP A 48 -10.23 -0.19 7.22
N SER A 49 -9.42 0.46 6.38
CA SER A 49 -9.82 0.95 5.07
C SER A 49 -9.88 -0.15 4.01
N SER A 50 -10.84 -0.03 3.11
CA SER A 50 -10.95 -0.80 1.87
C SER A 50 -10.96 0.16 0.70
N PHE A 51 -10.08 -0.05 -0.28
CA PHE A 51 -9.90 0.84 -1.41
C PHE A 51 -9.45 0.07 -2.67
N PRO A 52 -9.57 0.65 -3.88
CA PRO A 52 -9.09 0.02 -5.11
C PRO A 52 -7.59 -0.22 -5.08
N GLU A 53 -7.11 -1.35 -5.61
CA GLU A 53 -5.68 -1.70 -5.62
C GLU A 53 -4.77 -0.60 -6.16
N ARG A 54 -5.18 0.07 -7.25
CA ARG A 54 -4.43 1.18 -7.84
C ARG A 54 -4.21 2.37 -6.90
N ASN A 55 -5.01 2.51 -5.85
CA ASN A 55 -4.89 3.61 -4.89
C ASN A 55 -3.96 3.25 -3.72
N LEU A 56 -3.34 2.07 -3.72
CA LEU A 56 -2.44 1.64 -2.64
C LEU A 56 -1.30 2.62 -2.39
N GLU A 57 -0.61 3.05 -3.45
CA GLU A 57 0.51 3.98 -3.33
C GLU A 57 0.07 5.32 -2.73
N GLN A 58 -1.04 5.88 -3.22
CA GLN A 58 -1.61 7.11 -2.68
C GLN A 58 -1.99 6.94 -1.20
N HIS A 59 -2.63 5.83 -0.83
CA HIS A 59 -2.95 5.53 0.57
C HIS A 59 -1.69 5.45 1.45
N CYS A 60 -0.62 4.80 0.98
CA CYS A 60 0.63 4.69 1.73
C CYS A 60 1.29 6.06 1.97
N ILE A 61 1.18 6.98 1.00
CA ILE A 61 1.68 8.36 1.13
C ILE A 61 0.82 9.15 2.12
N GLU A 62 -0.50 9.16 1.95
CA GLU A 62 -1.43 9.94 2.80
C GLU A 62 -1.43 9.48 4.25
N PHE A 63 -1.20 8.18 4.48
CA PHE A 63 -1.21 7.55 5.80
C PHE A 63 0.18 7.08 6.22
N LEU A 64 1.25 7.73 5.75
CA LEU A 64 2.63 7.34 6.09
C LEU A 64 2.88 7.35 7.60
N GLN A 65 2.50 8.43 8.28
CA GLN A 65 2.68 8.60 9.72
C GLN A 65 2.10 7.44 10.56
N PRO A 66 0.82 7.07 10.44
CA PRO A 66 0.29 5.91 11.18
C PRO A 66 0.94 4.58 10.76
N HIS A 67 1.39 4.42 9.51
CA HIS A 67 2.15 3.24 9.10
C HIS A 67 3.53 3.17 9.79
N LEU A 68 4.24 4.30 9.87
CA LEU A 68 5.51 4.41 10.58
C LEU A 68 5.36 4.07 12.05
N LEU A 69 4.34 4.63 12.72
CA LEU A 69 4.08 4.34 14.13
C LEU A 69 3.89 2.84 14.40
N LYS A 70 3.09 2.16 13.58
CA LYS A 70 2.90 0.70 13.69
C LYS A 70 4.22 -0.06 13.54
N VAL A 71 5.06 0.32 12.57
CA VAL A 71 6.37 -0.31 12.36
C VAL A 71 7.34 -0.02 13.51
N LEU A 72 7.43 1.23 13.96
CA LEU A 72 8.30 1.64 15.06
C LEU A 72 7.90 0.96 16.38
N GLN A 73 6.60 0.78 16.64
CA GLN A 73 6.11 0.00 17.80
C GLN A 73 6.61 -1.45 17.77
N VAL A 74 6.71 -2.05 16.58
CA VAL A 74 7.18 -3.43 16.40
C VAL A 74 8.71 -3.51 16.53
N ILE A 75 9.45 -2.52 16.03
CA ILE A 75 10.91 -2.45 16.12
C ILE A 75 11.35 -2.15 17.57
N HIS A 76 10.73 -1.15 18.20
CA HIS A 76 11.17 -0.56 19.47
C HIS A 76 10.30 -0.92 20.67
N LYS A 77 9.77 -2.15 20.71
CA LYS A 77 8.75 -2.67 21.67
C LYS A 77 8.88 -2.27 23.16
N LYS A 78 10.04 -1.78 23.62
CA LYS A 78 10.31 -1.37 25.02
C LYS A 78 11.06 -0.03 25.15
N GLY A 79 11.31 0.70 24.06
CA GLY A 79 12.23 1.84 24.06
C GLY A 79 11.57 3.22 24.13
N PHE A 80 10.28 3.35 23.77
CA PHE A 80 9.68 4.65 23.52
C PHE A 80 8.25 4.78 24.06
N THR A 81 7.91 6.00 24.50
CA THR A 81 6.53 6.43 24.71
C THR A 81 5.83 6.66 23.37
N VAL A 82 4.50 6.78 23.37
CA VAL A 82 3.74 7.08 22.15
C VAL A 82 4.21 8.36 21.48
N ASP A 83 4.48 9.42 22.25
CA ASP A 83 4.98 10.68 21.68
C ASP A 83 6.43 10.56 21.21
N GLY A 84 7.28 9.82 21.92
CA GLY A 84 8.64 9.54 21.44
C GLY A 84 8.66 8.77 20.11
N LEU A 85 7.69 7.88 19.86
CA LEU A 85 7.54 7.21 18.57
C LEU A 85 7.12 8.17 17.46
N LYS A 86 6.27 9.16 17.76
CA LYS A 86 5.87 10.20 16.79
C LYS A 86 7.04 11.11 16.44
N ASP A 87 7.78 11.55 17.46
CA ASP A 87 8.95 12.39 17.26
C ASP A 87 10.01 11.68 16.42
N HIS A 88 10.22 10.39 16.69
CA HIS A 88 11.11 9.55 15.88
C HIS A 88 10.59 9.38 14.44
N ALA A 89 9.28 9.17 14.24
CA ALA A 89 8.70 9.09 12.90
C ALA A 89 8.96 10.37 12.09
N VAL A 90 8.74 11.55 12.69
CA VAL A 90 9.03 12.85 12.06
C VAL A 90 10.52 13.02 11.74
N LEU A 91 11.40 12.54 12.62
CA LEU A 91 12.84 12.60 12.39
C LEU A 91 13.26 11.72 11.20
N LEU A 92 12.71 10.51 11.09
CA LEU A 92 12.97 9.60 9.97
C LEU A 92 12.52 10.21 8.64
N GLU A 93 11.35 10.85 8.59
CA GLU A 93 10.88 11.56 7.39
C GLU A 93 11.85 12.67 6.95
N LYS A 94 12.45 13.40 7.89
CA LYS A 94 13.43 14.45 7.58
C LYS A 94 14.73 13.87 7.01
N TYR A 95 15.15 12.70 7.49
CA TYR A 95 16.35 12.00 7.01
C TYR A 95 16.13 11.26 5.69
N ASP A 96 14.88 10.98 5.31
CA ASP A 96 14.53 10.27 4.08
C ASP A 96 14.58 11.20 2.85
N SER A 97 15.79 11.56 2.43
CA SER A 97 16.03 12.40 1.25
C SER A 97 15.46 11.81 -0.06
N ASP A 98 15.30 10.49 -0.13
CA ASP A 98 14.88 9.76 -1.35
C ASP A 98 13.36 9.48 -1.39
N GLY A 99 12.63 9.82 -0.32
CA GLY A 99 11.22 9.51 -0.17
C GLY A 99 10.92 8.01 -0.18
N LYS A 100 11.84 7.17 0.31
CA LYS A 100 11.71 5.71 0.34
C LYS A 100 10.66 5.24 1.36
N LEU A 101 10.43 5.99 2.42
CA LEU A 101 9.40 5.69 3.42
C LEU A 101 8.01 5.74 2.78
N ALA A 102 7.70 6.82 2.05
CA ALA A 102 6.42 7.01 1.38
C ALA A 102 6.15 6.00 0.25
N LYS A 103 7.21 5.51 -0.40
CA LYS A 103 7.15 4.50 -1.49
C LYS A 103 6.99 3.06 -0.99
N SER A 104 7.06 2.83 0.33
CA SER A 104 6.94 1.49 0.90
C SER A 104 5.48 1.07 1.00
N LEU A 105 5.12 -0.01 0.29
CA LEU A 105 3.73 -0.46 0.15
C LEU A 105 3.33 -1.52 1.17
N ASP A 106 4.25 -1.99 1.99
CA ASP A 106 4.00 -3.03 3.00
C ASP A 106 4.90 -2.86 4.24
N ALA A 107 4.54 -3.55 5.33
CA ALA A 107 5.25 -3.45 6.59
C ALA A 107 6.71 -3.92 6.51
N ARG A 108 7.03 -4.91 5.66
CA ARG A 108 8.39 -5.46 5.53
C ARG A 108 9.29 -4.47 4.80
N SER A 109 8.83 -3.91 3.68
CA SER A 109 9.57 -2.88 2.94
C SER A 109 9.79 -1.64 3.82
N LEU A 110 8.76 -1.17 4.51
CA LEU A 110 8.87 -0.02 5.41
C LEU A 110 9.84 -0.29 6.57
N THR A 111 9.78 -1.47 7.20
CA THR A 111 10.72 -1.88 8.26
C THR A 111 12.17 -1.84 7.81
N ASN A 112 12.45 -2.28 6.58
CA ASN A 112 13.81 -2.26 6.05
C ASN A 112 14.32 -0.83 5.82
N VAL A 113 13.47 0.06 5.28
CA VAL A 113 13.84 1.47 5.08
C VAL A 113 14.11 2.14 6.42
N VAL A 114 13.24 1.96 7.42
CA VAL A 114 13.42 2.50 8.78
C VAL A 114 14.77 2.06 9.37
N LYS A 115 15.07 0.76 9.34
CA LYS A 115 16.36 0.23 9.87
C LYS A 115 17.58 0.81 9.15
N ASN A 116 17.50 0.99 7.83
CA ASN A 116 18.60 1.58 7.06
C ASN A 116 18.82 3.05 7.42
N LEU A 117 17.74 3.82 7.58
CA LEU A 117 17.83 5.21 8.02
C LEU A 117 18.39 5.31 9.43
N GLU A 118 17.90 4.49 10.38
CA GLU A 118 18.42 4.46 11.75
C GLU A 118 19.90 4.06 11.82
N ALA A 119 20.37 3.16 10.97
CA ALA A 119 21.78 2.80 10.90
C ALA A 119 22.62 4.00 10.40
N LYS A 120 22.19 4.64 9.31
CA LYS A 120 22.85 5.83 8.76
C LYS A 120 22.94 6.96 9.78
N MET A 121 21.88 7.20 10.55
CA MET A 121 21.86 8.23 11.60
C MET A 121 22.89 7.96 12.71
N LYS A 122 23.18 6.70 13.03
CA LYS A 122 24.20 6.34 14.04
C LYS A 122 25.62 6.54 13.51
N ASP A 123 25.84 6.30 12.22
CA ASP A 123 27.14 6.52 11.57
C ASP A 123 27.47 8.03 11.50
N ASP A 124 26.47 8.88 11.21
CA ASP A 124 26.60 10.35 11.21
C ASP A 124 26.87 10.92 12.63
N ASP A 125 26.29 10.35 13.69
CA ASP A 125 26.52 10.77 15.09
C ASP A 125 27.91 10.37 15.62
N SER A 126 28.54 9.35 15.00
CA SER A 126 29.85 8.81 15.41
C SER A 126 31.04 9.46 14.69
N SER A 127 30.80 10.40 13.77
CA SER A 127 31.80 11.05 12.91
C SER A 127 32.09 12.49 13.33
#